data_AF-A0A8H5WP15-F1
#
_entry.id   AF-A0A8H5WP15-F1
#
_cell.length_a   1.000
_cell.length_b   1.000
_cell.length_c   1.000
_cell.angle_alpha   90.00
_cell.angle_beta   90.00
_cell.angle_gamma   90.00
#
_symmetry.space_group_name_H-M   'P 1'
#
loop_
_entity.id
_entity.type
_entity.pdbx_description
1 polymer ?
#
loop_
_entity_poly.entity_id
_entity_poly.type
_entity_poly.pdbx_seq_one_letter_code
_entity_poly.pdbx_strand_id
1 'polypeptide(L)'
;MGRIEFKAIVDLVQNYRVTLVTTLECPPVKKKKSTESFQTPKTLHVVIYGLRKDMDDIGDFLEDSEPFLQHPTGYDTRLEYLNPQFLLRPGSSIPRADGATFQALTTQNSSDQVMAEKAKS
;
A
#
# COMPACT_ATOMS: atom_id res chain seq x y z
N MET A 1 4.25 23.31 8.64
CA MET A 1 3.44 22.08 8.69
C MET A 1 3.29 21.56 7.28
N GLY A 2 3.71 20.33 6.99
CA GLY A 2 3.51 19.73 5.67
C GLY A 2 2.03 19.39 5.48
N ARG A 3 1.46 19.74 4.32
CA ARG A 3 0.09 19.40 3.92
C ARG A 3 0.20 18.38 2.79
N ILE A 4 -0.43 17.22 2.97
CA ILE A 4 -0.58 16.23 1.90
C ILE A 4 -1.95 16.47 1.30
N GLU A 5 -1.99 16.89 0.04
CA GLU A 5 -3.24 16.99 -0.71
C GLU A 5 -3.41 15.74 -1.53
N PHE A 6 -4.37 14.91 -1.15
CA PHE A 6 -4.69 13.70 -1.86
C PHE A 6 -6.18 13.64 -2.13
N LYS A 7 -6.55 14.04 -3.35
CA LYS A 7 -7.95 14.26 -3.76
C LYS A 7 -8.81 13.01 -3.54
N ALA A 8 -8.27 11.83 -3.83
CA ALA A 8 -8.97 10.56 -3.63
C ALA A 8 -9.44 10.37 -2.19
N ILE A 9 -8.61 10.69 -1.19
CA ILE A 9 -8.99 10.56 0.23
C ILE A 9 -10.01 11.62 0.64
N VAL A 10 -9.93 12.84 0.08
CA VAL A 10 -10.93 13.88 0.32
C VAL A 10 -12.30 13.43 -0.20
N ASP A 11 -12.33 12.98 -1.46
CA ASP A 11 -13.53 12.50 -2.12
C ASP A 11 -14.07 11.23 -1.42
N LEU A 12 -13.20 10.33 -0.96
CA LEU A 12 -13.58 9.13 -0.21
C LEU A 12 -14.35 9.49 1.07
N VAL A 13 -13.85 10.46 1.85
CA VAL A 13 -14.48 10.89 3.11
C VAL A 13 -15.77 11.69 2.85
N GLN A 14 -15.90 12.33 1.69
CA GLN A 14 -17.11 13.08 1.32
C GLN A 14 -18.23 12.15 0.80
N ASN A 15 -17.89 11.14 0.02
CA ASN A 15 -18.85 10.28 -0.66
C ASN A 15 -19.24 9.05 0.16
N TYR A 16 -18.36 8.58 1.05
CA TYR A 16 -18.55 7.35 1.80
C TYR A 16 -18.42 7.55 3.30
N ARG A 17 -19.14 6.72 4.07
CA ARG A 17 -19.03 6.69 5.52
C ARG A 17 -17.84 5.81 5.93
N VAL A 18 -16.65 6.40 5.91
CA VAL A 18 -15.40 5.73 6.25
C VAL A 18 -14.78 6.28 7.53
N THR A 19 -13.98 5.45 8.20
CA THR A 19 -13.05 5.86 9.27
C THR A 19 -11.63 5.63 8.81
N LEU A 20 -10.80 6.67 8.90
CA LEU A 20 -9.38 6.61 8.55
C LEU A 20 -8.54 6.52 9.81
N VAL A 21 -7.74 5.47 9.93
CA VAL A 21 -6.72 5.37 10.97
C VAL A 21 -5.37 5.57 10.31
N THR A 22 -4.64 6.58 10.76
CA THR A 22 -3.36 6.95 10.17
C THR A 22 -2.21 6.68 11.14
N THR A 23 -1.14 6.08 10.63
CA THR A 23 0.11 5.88 11.37
C THR A 23 1.25 6.47 10.57
N LEU A 24 2.08 7.27 11.22
CA LEU A 24 3.21 7.92 10.58
C LEU A 24 4.52 7.24 11.01
N GLU A 25 5.21 6.65 10.04
CA GLU A 25 6.50 6.01 10.28
C GLU A 25 7.65 7.00 10.08
N CYS A 26 8.40 7.22 11.16
CA CYS A 26 9.61 8.04 11.17
C CYS A 26 10.85 7.13 11.25
N PRO A 27 11.83 7.27 10.35
CA PRO A 27 13.04 6.45 10.39
C PRO A 27 13.85 6.76 11.66
N PRO A 28 14.50 5.76 12.29
CA PRO A 28 15.23 5.95 13.54
C PRO A 28 16.38 6.95 13.37
N VAL A 29 16.51 7.91 14.30
CA VAL A 29 17.61 8.89 14.26
C VAL A 29 18.94 8.16 14.52
N LYS A 30 19.84 8.15 13.53
CA LYS A 30 21.25 7.81 13.79
C LYS A 30 21.83 8.93 14.63
N LYS A 31 22.16 8.66 15.91
CA LYS A 31 22.71 9.64 16.86
C LYS A 31 23.96 10.33 16.28
N LYS A 32 23.79 11.50 15.67
CA LYS A 32 24.87 12.46 15.43
C LYS A 32 24.58 13.70 16.27
N LYS A 33 25.60 14.19 16.96
CA LYS A 33 25.59 15.45 17.73
C LYS A 33 25.36 16.62 16.77
N SER A 34 24.12 16.97 16.48
CA SER A 34 23.79 18.29 15.95
C SER A 34 22.33 18.63 16.22
N THR A 35 22.16 19.90 16.63
CA THR A 35 20.96 20.73 16.73
C THR A 35 19.73 20.19 16.01
N GLU A 36 18.61 20.11 16.74
CA GLU A 36 17.22 19.87 16.27
C GLU A 36 17.08 19.45 14.79
N SER A 37 17.37 18.18 14.49
CA SER A 37 16.95 17.62 13.21
C SER A 37 15.54 17.07 13.38
N PHE A 38 14.55 17.82 12.91
CA PHE A 38 13.20 17.28 12.73
C PHE A 38 13.31 16.03 11.84
N GLN A 39 12.85 14.89 12.35
CA GLN A 39 12.76 13.68 11.53
C GLN A 39 11.71 13.92 10.45
N THR A 40 12.13 13.91 9.18
CA THR A 40 11.19 13.89 8.07
C THR A 40 10.49 12.53 8.07
N PRO A 41 9.15 12.48 8.20
CA PRO A 41 8.41 11.25 8.11
C PRO A 41 8.63 10.59 6.74
N LYS A 42 8.80 9.27 6.70
CA LYS A 42 9.11 8.56 5.45
C LYS A 42 7.87 7.96 4.81
N THR A 43 6.94 7.47 5.63
CA THR A 43 5.77 6.74 5.15
C THR A 43 4.56 7.04 6.02
N LEU A 44 3.44 7.38 5.37
CA LEU A 44 2.13 7.50 6.00
C LEU A 44 1.33 6.24 5.66
N HIS A 45 0.97 5.48 6.68
CA HIS A 45 0.06 4.34 6.56
C HIS A 45 -1.36 4.82 6.84
N VAL A 46 -2.30 4.48 5.96
CA VAL A 46 -3.72 4.81 6.11
C VAL A 46 -4.51 3.52 6.01
N VAL A 47 -5.18 3.15 7.10
CA VAL A 47 -6.13 2.03 7.14
C VAL A 47 -7.54 2.58 7.03
N ILE A 48 -8.29 2.09 6.05
CA ILE A 48 -9.64 2.53 5.74
C ILE A 48 -10.62 1.49 6.29
N TYR A 49 -11.52 1.93 7.16
CA TYR A 49 -12.67 1.14 7.61
C TYR A 49 -13.93 1.70 6.98
N GLY A 50 -14.76 0.84 6.39
CA GLY A 50 -15.99 1.23 5.71
C GLY A 50 -17.13 0.26 5.98
N LEU A 51 -18.30 0.56 5.41
CA LEU A 51 -19.43 -0.36 5.43
C LEU A 51 -19.22 -1.44 4.35
N ARG A 52 -19.49 -2.71 4.70
CA ARG A 52 -19.35 -3.84 3.76
C ARG A 52 -20.10 -3.64 2.44
N LYS A 53 -21.28 -3.01 2.49
CA LYS A 53 -22.11 -2.76 1.30
C LYS A 53 -21.48 -1.78 0.29
N ASP A 54 -20.54 -0.95 0.73
CA ASP A 54 -19.89 0.07 -0.07
C ASP A 54 -18.46 -0.38 -0.50
N MET A 55 -18.09 -1.63 -0.20
CA MET A 55 -16.74 -2.16 -0.40
C MET A 55 -16.31 -2.16 -1.87
N ASP A 56 -17.18 -2.64 -2.76
CA ASP A 56 -16.89 -2.73 -4.19
C ASP A 56 -16.80 -1.32 -4.80
N ASP A 57 -17.79 -0.46 -4.54
CA ASP A 57 -17.80 0.93 -5.00
C ASP A 57 -16.58 1.73 -4.52
N ILE A 58 -16.14 1.52 -3.27
CA ILE A 58 -14.91 2.13 -2.74
C ILE A 58 -13.67 1.54 -3.41
N GLY A 59 -13.66 0.23 -3.70
CA GLY A 59 -12.58 -0.45 -4.39
C GLY A 59 -12.33 0.11 -5.79
N ASP A 60 -13.40 0.19 -6.58
CA ASP A 60 -13.40 0.74 -7.93
C ASP A 60 -12.98 2.21 -7.92
N PHE A 61 -13.57 3.00 -7.00
CA PHE A 61 -13.23 4.41 -6.82
C PHE A 61 -11.73 4.63 -6.52
N LEU A 62 -11.14 3.75 -5.68
CA LEU A 62 -9.74 3.86 -5.32
C LEU A 62 -8.81 3.35 -6.42
N GLU A 63 -9.22 2.33 -7.18
CA GLU A 63 -8.48 1.83 -8.35
C GLU A 63 -8.29 2.92 -9.41
N ASP A 64 -9.32 3.73 -9.66
CA ASP A 64 -9.27 4.84 -10.62
C ASP A 64 -8.36 6.01 -10.16
N SER A 65 -7.95 6.03 -8.89
CA SER A 65 -7.33 7.20 -8.29
C SER A 65 -5.79 7.18 -8.22
N GLU A 66 -5.16 6.17 -8.82
CA GLU A 66 -3.71 5.80 -8.79
C GLU A 66 -3.14 5.04 -7.56
N PRO A 67 -3.68 5.08 -6.32
CA PRO A 67 -3.14 4.31 -5.21
C PRO A 67 -3.63 2.85 -5.27
N PHE A 68 -2.72 1.93 -5.00
CA PHE A 68 -3.07 0.52 -4.77
C PHE A 68 -3.22 0.25 -3.28
N LEU A 69 -4.29 -0.44 -2.90
CA LEU A 69 -4.54 -0.88 -1.53
C LEU A 69 -3.60 -2.02 -1.17
N GLN A 70 -2.75 -1.79 -0.18
CA GLN A 70 -1.87 -2.81 0.39
C GLN A 70 -2.51 -3.49 1.60
N HIS A 71 -2.02 -4.69 1.93
CA HIS A 71 -2.40 -5.34 3.17
C HIS A 71 -1.91 -4.51 4.38
N PRO A 72 -2.78 -4.16 5.33
CA PRO A 72 -2.39 -3.39 6.49
C PRO A 72 -1.45 -4.20 7.38
N THR A 73 -0.34 -3.61 7.79
CA THR A 73 0.58 -4.19 8.78
C THR A 73 0.02 -4.17 10.21
N GLY A 74 -1.03 -3.38 10.43
CA GLY A 74 -1.80 -3.36 11.67
C GLY A 74 -3.23 -2.89 11.41
N TYR A 75 -4.22 -3.64 11.88
CA TYR A 75 -5.64 -3.32 11.81
C TYR A 75 -6.39 -3.97 12.98
N ASP A 76 -7.64 -3.55 13.21
CA ASP A 76 -8.49 -4.17 14.22
C ASP A 76 -8.95 -5.56 13.76
N THR A 77 -8.33 -6.62 14.31
CA THR A 77 -8.59 -8.03 13.96
C THR A 77 -9.98 -8.52 14.38
N ARG A 78 -10.73 -7.73 15.14
CA ARG A 78 -12.14 -8.03 15.47
C ARG A 78 -13.07 -7.74 14.29
N LEU A 79 -12.59 -7.01 13.30
CA LEU A 79 -13.32 -6.67 12.08
C LEU A 79 -12.88 -7.59 10.94
N GLU A 80 -13.83 -7.88 10.04
CA GLU A 80 -13.54 -8.67 8.85
C GLU A 80 -12.66 -7.86 7.89
N TYR A 81 -11.51 -8.41 7.54
CA TYR A 81 -10.64 -7.80 6.55
C TYR A 81 -11.10 -8.16 5.15
N LEU A 82 -11.50 -7.14 4.39
CA LEU A 82 -11.89 -7.27 3.00
C LEU A 82 -11.11 -6.23 2.20
N ASN A 83 -10.22 -6.69 1.31
CA ASN A 83 -9.56 -5.82 0.35
C ASN A 83 -10.23 -6.02 -1.02
N PRO A 84 -10.97 -5.03 -1.55
CA PRO A 84 -11.62 -5.18 -2.85
C PRO A 84 -10.60 -5.41 -3.99
N GLN A 85 -9.37 -4.91 -3.83
CA GLN A 85 -8.27 -5.14 -4.77
C GLN A 85 -7.48 -6.42 -4.48
N PHE A 86 -8.06 -7.38 -3.76
CA PHE A 86 -7.50 -8.73 -3.66
C PHE A 86 -7.38 -9.26 -5.10
N LEU A 87 -6.17 -9.20 -5.69
CA LEU A 87 -5.84 -9.70 -7.04
C LEU A 87 -5.97 -11.23 -7.09
N LEU A 88 -7.14 -11.75 -6.74
CA LEU A 88 -7.47 -13.15 -6.66
C LEU A 88 -7.74 -13.66 -8.06
N ARG A 89 -7.26 -14.86 -8.35
CA ARG A 89 -7.62 -15.51 -9.61
C ARG A 89 -9.12 -15.83 -9.59
N PRO A 90 -9.80 -15.83 -10.74
CA PRO A 90 -11.17 -16.33 -10.84
C PRO A 90 -11.30 -17.72 -10.20
N GLY A 91 -12.30 -17.91 -9.32
CA GLY A 91 -12.52 -19.16 -8.58
C GLY A 91 -11.74 -19.30 -7.27
N SER A 92 -10.92 -18.32 -6.87
CA SER A 92 -10.22 -18.33 -5.58
C SER A 92 -11.15 -17.89 -4.44
N SER A 93 -11.00 -18.50 -3.27
CA SER A 93 -11.60 -17.99 -2.02
C SER A 93 -10.79 -16.83 -1.46
N ILE A 94 -11.46 -15.82 -0.89
CA ILE A 94 -10.81 -14.70 -0.18
C ILE A 94 -9.96 -15.27 0.98
N PRO A 95 -8.64 -15.00 1.03
CA PRO A 95 -7.78 -15.44 2.12
C PRO A 95 -8.21 -14.77 3.43
N ARG A 96 -8.36 -15.56 4.50
CA ARG A 96 -8.51 -15.00 5.84
C ARG A 96 -7.22 -14.29 6.22
N ALA A 97 -7.34 -13.12 6.84
CA ALA A 97 -6.22 -12.22 7.05
C ALA A 97 -5.14 -12.77 8.00
N ASP A 98 -5.46 -13.82 8.74
CA ASP A 98 -4.60 -14.54 9.66
C ASP A 98 -3.52 -15.39 8.94
N GLY A 99 -3.53 -15.48 7.60
CA GLY A 99 -2.61 -16.33 6.83
C GLY A 99 -2.11 -15.78 5.48
N ALA A 100 -2.39 -14.52 5.15
CA ALA A 100 -1.99 -13.94 3.86
C ALA A 100 -0.49 -13.56 3.83
N THR A 101 0.38 -14.50 3.47
CA THR A 101 1.75 -14.20 3.03
C THR A 101 1.79 -14.21 1.51
N PHE A 102 1.97 -13.04 0.90
CA PHE A 102 2.26 -12.94 -0.54
C PHE A 102 3.77 -12.82 -0.74
N GLN A 103 4.34 -13.76 -1.49
CA GLN A 103 5.66 -13.55 -2.09
C GLN A 103 5.47 -12.54 -3.22
N ALA A 104 6.02 -11.34 -3.06
CA ALA A 104 6.18 -10.41 -4.16
C ALA A 104 6.92 -11.14 -5.28
N LEU A 105 6.33 -11.18 -6.48
CA LEU A 105 7.04 -11.61 -7.67
C LEU A 105 8.17 -10.61 -7.87
N THR A 106 9.38 -10.95 -7.44
CA THR A 106 10.59 -10.22 -7.78
C THR A 106 10.77 -10.37 -9.27
N THR A 107 10.41 -9.32 -10.02
CA THR A 107 10.83 -9.17 -11.40
C THR A 107 12.36 -9.07 -11.39
N GLN A 108 13.04 -10.21 -11.56
CA GLN A 108 14.46 -10.22 -11.88
C GLN A 108 14.61 -9.71 -13.31
N ASN A 109 14.66 -8.39 -13.47
CA ASN A 109 15.36 -7.80 -14.61
C ASN A 109 16.85 -8.03 -14.37
N SER A 110 17.35 -9.17 -14.86
CA SER A 110 18.78 -9.41 -14.98
C SER A 110 19.29 -8.68 -16.22
N SER A 111 19.49 -7.37 -16.11
CA SER A 111 20.42 -6.65 -16.97
C SER A 111 21.83 -7.04 -16.55
N ASP A 112 22.50 -7.84 -17.38
CA ASP A 112 23.94 -7.77 -17.71
C ASP A 112 24.44 -9.15 -18.16
N GLN A 113 24.65 -9.30 -19.47
CA GLN A 113 25.97 -9.67 -19.98
C GLN A 113 26.08 -9.41 -21.50
N VAL A 114 26.71 -8.28 -21.79
CA VAL A 114 27.39 -7.96 -23.04
C VAL A 114 28.65 -8.84 -23.12
N MET A 115 28.94 -9.51 -24.23
CA MET A 115 30.32 -9.69 -24.74
C MET A 115 30.36 -10.27 -26.17
N ALA A 116 30.87 -9.43 -27.08
CA ALA A 116 31.86 -9.69 -28.13
C ALA A 116 31.62 -10.75 -29.24
N GLU A 117 31.48 -10.21 -30.46
CA GLU A 117 31.99 -10.66 -31.75
C GLU A 117 33.19 -11.65 -31.74
N LYS A 118 33.08 -12.75 -32.51
CA LYS A 118 34.19 -13.19 -33.37
C LYS A 118 33.73 -14.06 -34.54
N ALA A 119 34.31 -13.76 -35.70
CA ALA A 119 34.09 -14.35 -37.00
C ALA A 119 34.55 -15.81 -37.18
N LYS A 120 34.03 -16.39 -38.27
CA LYS A 120 34.64 -17.40 -39.18
C LYS A 120 34.39 -18.88 -38.83
N SER A 121 33.59 -19.54 -39.67
CA SER A 121 34.13 -20.44 -40.71
C SER A 121 33.13 -20.68 -41.83
#